data_AF-F1LHS4-F1
#
_entry.id   AF-F1LHS4-F1
#
_cell.length_a   1.000
_cell.length_b   1.000
_cell.length_c   1.000
_cell.angle_alpha   90.00
_cell.angle_beta   90.00
_cell.angle_gamma   90.00
#
_symmetry.space_group_name_H-M   'P 1'
#
loop_
_entity.id
_entity.type
_entity.pdbx_description
1 polymer ?
#
loop_
_entity_poly.entity_id
_entity_poly.type
_entity_poly.pdbx_seq_one_letter_code
_entity_poly.pdbx_strand_id
1 'polypeptide(L)'
;MPMLQSCDASAFYTGKTILAPMVRAGRTPLRLLALEYGADLVYTEEIVDQRLLNSRRIVNDVLHTVDYVIEEDVVLRVATERERNKYVLQVMPWPTGGKPYESICDERRIRRWIYAVAFGAAVQYFR
;
A
#
# COMPACT_ATOMS: atom_id res chain seq x y z
N MET A 1 -18.26 -12.92 -15.94
CA MET A 1 -17.25 -12.30 -15.07
C MET A 1 -16.15 -11.77 -15.96
N PRO A 2 -15.93 -10.44 -16.07
CA PRO A 2 -14.93 -9.94 -16.98
C PRO A 2 -13.55 -10.26 -16.42
N MET A 3 -12.85 -11.06 -17.21
CA MET A 3 -11.45 -11.44 -17.14
C MET A 3 -10.59 -10.19 -16.92
N LEU A 4 -9.68 -10.24 -15.95
CA LEU A 4 -8.66 -9.20 -15.69
C LEU A 4 -8.05 -8.76 -17.03
N GLN A 5 -8.44 -7.56 -17.50
CA GLN A 5 -7.83 -6.93 -18.65
C GLN A 5 -6.33 -6.82 -18.37
N SER A 6 -5.52 -7.21 -19.35
CA SER A 6 -4.09 -6.92 -19.40
C SER A 6 -3.93 -5.41 -19.22
N CYS A 7 -3.68 -4.98 -17.98
CA CYS A 7 -3.51 -3.59 -17.65
C CYS A 7 -2.10 -3.18 -18.11
N ASP A 8 -2.03 -2.44 -19.20
CA ASP A 8 -0.82 -1.70 -19.54
C ASP A 8 -0.51 -0.78 -18.34
N ALA A 9 0.51 -1.14 -17.55
CA ALA A 9 0.92 -0.35 -16.39
C ALA A 9 1.25 1.09 -16.80
N SER A 10 1.77 1.26 -18.03
CA SER A 10 1.99 2.57 -18.65
C SER A 10 0.70 3.40 -18.72
N ALA A 11 -0.43 2.82 -19.12
CA ALA A 11 -1.70 3.54 -19.22
C ALA A 11 -2.23 4.01 -17.85
N PHE A 12 -1.89 3.30 -16.77
CA PHE A 12 -2.27 3.69 -15.41
C PHE A 12 -1.55 4.95 -14.92
N TYR A 13 -0.35 5.26 -15.43
CA TYR A 13 0.43 6.43 -15.00
C TYR A 13 0.46 7.57 -16.02
N THR A 14 0.00 7.34 -17.25
CA THR A 14 0.10 8.32 -18.33
C THR A 14 -0.85 9.50 -18.11
N GLY A 15 -0.33 10.73 -18.17
CA GLY A 15 -1.11 11.96 -18.12
C GLY A 15 -1.78 12.28 -16.77
N LYS A 16 -1.28 11.69 -15.68
CA LYS A 16 -1.85 11.85 -14.33
C LYS A 16 -1.05 12.82 -13.47
N THR A 17 -1.75 13.58 -12.64
CA THR A 17 -1.13 14.36 -11.56
C THR A 17 -1.00 13.50 -10.32
N ILE A 18 0.23 13.32 -9.84
CA ILE A 18 0.54 12.33 -8.81
C ILE A 18 1.21 12.99 -7.60
N LEU A 19 0.70 12.73 -6.41
CA LEU A 19 1.39 13.08 -5.17
C LEU A 19 2.53 12.08 -4.90
N ALA A 20 3.75 12.59 -4.85
CA ALA A 20 4.94 11.81 -4.54
C ALA A 20 4.94 11.24 -3.10
N PRO A 21 5.63 10.12 -2.85
CA PRO A 21 5.82 9.59 -1.50
C PRO A 21 6.63 10.58 -0.65
N MET A 22 6.12 10.92 0.52
CA MET A 22 6.82 11.77 1.50
C MET A 22 6.81 11.09 2.86
N VAL A 23 7.99 10.75 3.36
CA VAL A 23 8.15 10.16 4.70
C VAL A 23 7.68 11.17 5.75
N ARG A 24 6.86 10.71 6.70
CA ARG A 24 6.21 11.48 7.79
C ARG A 24 5.12 12.46 7.38
N ALA A 25 5.07 12.88 6.11
CA ALA A 25 4.06 13.82 5.61
C ALA A 25 2.93 13.13 4.80
N GLY A 26 3.20 11.98 4.17
CA GLY A 26 2.26 11.23 3.32
C GLY A 26 1.13 10.49 4.03
N ARG A 27 0.70 10.98 5.20
CA ARG A 27 -0.44 10.44 5.97
C ARG A 27 -1.76 10.78 5.28
N THR A 28 -2.84 10.11 5.71
CA THR A 28 -4.20 10.25 5.17
C THR A 28 -4.65 11.71 4.95
N PRO A 29 -4.41 12.67 5.87
CA PRO A 29 -4.86 14.05 5.65
C PRO A 29 -4.24 14.72 4.43
N LEU A 30 -2.93 14.56 4.20
CA LEU A 30 -2.25 15.16 3.06
C LEU A 30 -2.67 14.53 1.75
N ARG A 31 -2.87 13.20 1.75
CA ARG A 31 -3.34 12.48 0.57
C ARG A 31 -4.76 12.87 0.18
N LEU A 32 -5.66 12.97 1.15
CA LEU A 32 -7.03 13.46 0.92
C LEU A 32 -7.03 14.89 0.39
N LEU A 33 -6.19 15.76 0.96
CA LEU A 33 -6.04 17.13 0.50
C LEU A 33 -5.53 17.19 -0.96
N ALA A 34 -4.55 16.37 -1.32
CA ALA A 34 -4.06 16.30 -2.68
C ALA A 34 -5.15 15.84 -3.67
N LEU A 35 -5.98 14.88 -3.28
CA LEU A 35 -7.15 14.44 -4.07
C LEU A 35 -8.19 15.57 -4.22
N GLU A 36 -8.42 16.37 -3.17
CA GLU A 36 -9.31 17.54 -3.24
C GLU A 36 -8.77 18.63 -4.19
N TYR A 37 -7.46 18.79 -4.28
CA TYR A 37 -6.81 19.72 -5.22
C TYR A 37 -6.61 19.18 -6.65
N GLY A 38 -7.14 17.99 -6.95
CA GLY A 38 -7.14 17.45 -8.31
C GLY A 38 -6.00 16.48 -8.63
N ALA A 39 -5.34 15.89 -7.63
CA ALA A 39 -4.46 14.75 -7.87
C ALA A 39 -5.28 13.52 -8.32
N ASP A 40 -4.81 12.83 -9.35
CA ASP A 40 -5.40 11.58 -9.83
C ASP A 40 -4.94 10.38 -9.01
N LEU A 41 -3.67 10.39 -8.60
CA LEU A 41 -3.02 9.33 -7.83
C LEU A 41 -2.27 9.92 -6.63
N VAL A 42 -2.24 9.17 -5.54
CA VAL A 42 -1.52 9.57 -4.32
C VAL A 42 -0.68 8.42 -3.78
N TYR A 43 0.61 8.65 -3.60
CA TYR A 43 1.45 7.68 -2.91
C TYR A 43 1.28 7.76 -1.40
N THR A 44 1.34 6.61 -0.74
CA THR A 44 1.47 6.55 0.71
C THR A 44 2.89 6.93 1.14
N GLU A 45 3.10 7.08 2.45
CA GLU A 45 4.45 7.04 3.00
C GLU A 45 5.18 5.76 2.58
N GLU A 46 6.51 5.82 2.54
CA GLU A 46 7.34 4.65 2.41
C GLU A 46 7.28 3.83 3.70
N ILE A 47 6.73 2.63 3.62
CA ILE A 47 6.54 1.74 4.77
C ILE A 47 7.48 0.55 4.66
N VAL A 48 8.21 0.26 5.73
CA VAL A 48 9.01 -0.96 5.83
C VAL A 48 8.08 -2.17 5.89
N ASP A 49 8.31 -3.15 5.01
CA ASP A 49 7.50 -4.37 4.89
C ASP A 49 7.27 -5.10 6.23
N GLN A 50 8.29 -5.18 7.09
CA GLN A 50 8.21 -5.81 8.40
C GLN A 50 7.20 -5.13 9.33
N ARG A 51 7.09 -3.79 9.26
CA ARG A 51 6.08 -3.07 10.05
C ARG A 51 4.69 -3.41 9.54
N LEU A 52 4.50 -3.50 8.24
CA LEU A 52 3.22 -3.87 7.68
C LEU A 52 2.84 -5.34 7.99
N LEU A 53 3.79 -6.29 8.01
CA LEU A 53 3.56 -7.69 8.43
C LEU A 53 3.10 -7.81 9.87
N ASN A 54 3.74 -7.05 10.76
CA ASN A 54 3.46 -7.12 12.19
C ASN A 54 2.22 -6.29 12.58
N SER A 55 1.60 -5.59 11.62
CA SER A 55 0.44 -4.75 11.88
C SER A 55 -0.86 -5.55 11.89
N ARG A 56 -1.79 -5.15 12.77
CA ARG A 56 -3.19 -5.61 12.75
C ARG A 56 -4.04 -4.69 11.89
N ARG A 57 -4.88 -5.28 11.04
CA ARG A 57 -5.89 -4.55 10.27
C ARG A 57 -7.13 -4.33 11.15
N ILE A 58 -7.48 -3.07 11.38
CA ILE A 58 -8.68 -2.64 12.10
C ILE A 58 -9.55 -1.87 11.12
N VAL A 59 -10.82 -2.26 11.02
CA VAL A 59 -11.83 -1.48 10.27
C VAL A 59 -12.47 -0.52 11.26
N ASN A 60 -12.41 0.77 10.96
CA ASN A 60 -13.03 1.81 11.76
C ASN A 60 -14.28 2.33 11.05
N ASP A 61 -15.44 1.89 11.51
CA ASP A 61 -16.74 2.26 10.92
C ASP A 61 -17.11 3.72 11.18
N VAL A 62 -16.59 4.34 12.25
CA VAL A 62 -16.88 5.75 12.60
C VAL A 62 -16.16 6.71 11.65
N LEU A 63 -14.91 6.39 11.29
CA LEU A 63 -14.08 7.23 10.41
C LEU A 63 -14.10 6.75 8.95
N HIS A 64 -14.79 5.64 8.66
CA HIS A 64 -14.77 4.96 7.36
C HIS A 64 -13.34 4.66 6.84
N THR A 65 -12.44 4.33 7.78
CA THR A 65 -11.02 4.04 7.48
C THR A 65 -10.65 2.59 7.79
N VAL A 66 -9.61 2.12 7.10
CA VAL A 66 -8.90 0.89 7.47
C VAL A 66 -7.54 1.29 8.01
N ASP A 67 -7.30 0.89 9.26
CA ASP A 67 -6.10 1.23 10.01
C ASP A 67 -5.25 -0.03 10.19
N TYR A 68 -3.98 0.07 9.81
CA TYR A 68 -2.94 -0.89 10.11
C TYR A 68 -2.15 -0.37 11.31
N VAL A 69 -2.26 -1.06 12.43
CA VAL A 69 -1.71 -0.62 13.72
C VAL A 69 -0.74 -1.66 14.24
N ILE A 70 0.41 -1.23 14.77
CA ILE A 70 1.27 -2.08 15.61
C ILE A 70 1.18 -1.51 17.01
N GLU A 71 0.74 -2.31 17.97
CA GLU A 71 0.54 -1.86 19.36
C GLU A 71 -0.38 -0.62 19.40
N GLU A 72 0.18 0.56 19.63
CA GLU A 72 -0.48 1.87 19.70
C GLU A 72 -0.13 2.80 18.52
N ASP A 73 0.82 2.41 17.65
CA ASP A 73 1.28 3.22 16.51
C ASP A 73 0.53 2.86 15.22
N VAL A 74 0.00 3.88 14.54
CA VAL A 74 -0.71 3.72 13.27
C VAL A 74 0.30 3.74 12.13
N VAL A 75 0.57 2.56 11.57
CA VAL A 75 1.50 2.37 10.45
C VAL A 75 0.92 2.91 9.15
N LEU A 76 -0.35 2.62 8.89
CA LEU A 76 -1.05 3.06 7.69
C LEU A 76 -2.54 3.22 7.97
N ARG A 77 -3.08 4.39 7.64
CA ARG A 77 -4.53 4.61 7.61
C ARG A 77 -4.97 4.89 6.18
N VAL A 78 -6.02 4.22 5.74
CA VAL A 78 -6.60 4.38 4.40
C VAL A 78 -8.07 4.74 4.52
N ALA A 79 -8.48 5.89 3.97
CA ALA A 79 -9.87 6.29 3.89
C ALA A 79 -10.54 5.58 2.71
N THR A 80 -11.39 4.60 3.02
CA THR A 80 -11.87 3.63 2.02
C THR A 80 -12.86 4.17 1.01
N GLU A 81 -13.48 5.32 1.27
CA GLU A 81 -14.41 5.95 0.33
C GLU A 81 -13.70 6.95 -0.59
N ARG A 82 -12.82 7.77 -0.02
CA ARG A 82 -12.22 8.91 -0.71
C ARG A 82 -10.95 8.55 -1.49
N GLU A 83 -10.17 7.59 -1.00
CA GLU A 83 -8.88 7.21 -1.59
C GLU A 83 -8.97 5.97 -2.50
N ARG A 84 -10.10 5.24 -2.49
CA ARG A 84 -10.26 3.96 -3.20
C ARG A 84 -9.85 4.08 -4.66
N ASN A 85 -9.02 3.14 -5.12
CA ASN A 85 -8.49 3.07 -6.49
C ASN A 85 -7.57 4.25 -6.92
N LYS A 86 -7.22 5.15 -6.00
CA LYS A 86 -6.34 6.30 -6.27
C LYS A 86 -5.04 6.27 -5.46
N TYR A 87 -4.99 5.51 -4.37
CA TYR A 87 -3.76 5.39 -3.58
C TYR A 87 -2.83 4.30 -4.11
N VAL A 88 -1.53 4.56 -4.05
CA VAL A 88 -0.48 3.59 -4.35
C VAL A 88 0.36 3.38 -3.09
N LEU A 89 0.43 2.13 -2.64
CA LEU A 89 1.22 1.75 -1.46
C LEU A 89 2.69 1.58 -1.85
N GLN A 90 3.56 2.39 -1.26
CA GLN A 90 5.01 2.22 -1.40
C GLN A 90 5.56 1.41 -0.24
N VAL A 91 6.17 0.27 -0.58
CA VAL A 91 6.76 -0.65 0.41
C VAL A 91 8.27 -0.74 0.17
N MET A 92 9.03 -0.54 1.24
CA MET A 92 10.45 -0.82 1.26
C MET A 92 10.68 -2.22 1.86
N PRO A 93 11.21 -3.18 1.09
CA PRO A 93 11.50 -4.50 1.62
C PRO A 93 12.74 -4.45 2.52
N TRP A 94 12.64 -5.02 3.72
CA TRP A 94 13.76 -5.07 4.65
C TRP A 94 14.60 -6.35 4.49
N PRO A 95 15.94 -6.26 4.52
CA PRO A 95 16.83 -7.41 4.55
C PRO A 95 16.63 -8.27 5.80
N THR A 96 15.98 -9.42 5.65
CA THR A 96 15.96 -10.47 6.67
C THR A 96 17.20 -11.36 6.56
N GLY A 97 18.01 -11.46 7.62
CA GLY A 97 19.08 -12.45 7.74
C GLY A 97 20.44 -12.06 7.16
N GLY A 98 20.82 -10.77 7.22
CA GLY A 98 22.16 -10.31 6.82
C GLY A 98 22.43 -10.30 5.31
N LYS A 99 21.38 -10.49 4.49
CA LYS A 99 21.51 -10.46 3.03
C LYS A 99 21.58 -9.03 2.48
N PRO A 100 22.42 -8.74 1.47
CA PRO A 100 22.50 -7.42 0.83
C PRO A 100 21.17 -7.03 0.17
N TYR A 101 20.84 -5.73 0.17
CA TYR A 101 19.61 -5.15 -0.42
C TYR A 101 19.36 -5.60 -1.87
N GLU A 102 20.42 -5.76 -2.65
CA GLU A 102 20.40 -6.21 -4.05
C GLU A 102 19.82 -7.62 -4.24
N SER A 103 19.89 -8.46 -3.21
CA SER A 103 19.36 -9.84 -3.25
C SER A 103 17.90 -9.98 -2.80
N ILE A 104 17.25 -8.86 -2.43
CA ILE A 104 15.91 -8.83 -1.83
C ILE A 104 14.82 -8.44 -2.82
N CYS A 105 15.18 -7.76 -3.91
CA CYS A 105 14.30 -7.53 -5.06
C CYS A 105 14.12 -8.81 -5.92
N ASP A 106 13.95 -9.97 -5.29
CA ASP A 106 13.50 -11.18 -6.01
C ASP A 106 11.99 -11.04 -6.29
N GLU A 107 11.67 -10.92 -7.57
CA GLU A 107 10.32 -10.73 -8.13
C GLU A 107 9.29 -11.72 -7.54
N ARG A 108 9.75 -12.92 -7.14
CA ARG A 108 8.92 -13.95 -6.52
C ARG A 108 8.39 -13.57 -5.14
N ARG A 109 9.14 -12.82 -4.34
CA ARG A 109 8.74 -12.42 -2.98
C ARG A 109 7.77 -11.26 -3.01
N ILE A 110 8.00 -10.29 -3.90
CA ILE A 110 7.11 -9.14 -4.14
C ILE A 110 5.76 -9.61 -4.67
N ARG A 111 5.75 -10.50 -5.68
CA ARG A 111 4.50 -11.07 -6.21
C ARG A 111 3.70 -11.81 -5.13
N ARG A 112 4.35 -12.67 -4.32
CA ARG A 112 3.68 -13.46 -3.28
C ARG A 112 3.03 -12.59 -2.20
N TRP A 113 3.60 -11.42 -1.91
CA TRP A 113 3.05 -10.44 -0.97
C TRP A 113 1.91 -9.61 -1.56
N ILE A 114 2.06 -9.10 -2.78
CA ILE A 114 0.99 -8.37 -3.49
C ILE A 114 -0.25 -9.26 -3.63
N TYR A 115 -0.08 -10.54 -3.97
CA TYR A 115 -1.20 -11.49 -4.00
C TYR A 115 -1.83 -11.73 -2.62
N ALA A 116 -1.06 -11.82 -1.54
CA ALA A 116 -1.59 -12.04 -0.20
C ALA A 116 -2.43 -10.86 0.31
N VAL A 117 -2.01 -9.62 0.01
CA VAL A 117 -2.72 -8.40 0.41
C VAL A 117 -3.90 -8.08 -0.51
N ALA A 118 -3.77 -8.31 -1.81
CA ALA A 118 -4.83 -8.00 -2.79
C ALA A 118 -5.99 -9.02 -2.77
N PHE A 119 -5.78 -10.27 -2.33
CA PHE A 119 -6.78 -11.34 -2.43
C PHE A 119 -7.28 -11.92 -1.10
N GLY A 120 -6.89 -11.39 0.07
CA GLY A 120 -7.45 -11.84 1.34
C GLY A 120 -7.24 -13.33 1.66
N ALA A 121 -6.26 -13.98 1.04
CA ALA A 121 -6.03 -15.43 1.12
C ALA A 121 -4.98 -15.83 2.17
N ALA A 122 -4.84 -15.06 3.25
CA ALA A 122 -3.80 -15.27 4.27
C ALA A 122 -4.03 -16.48 5.19
N VAL A 123 -5.01 -17.36 4.92
CA VAL A 123 -5.31 -18.49 5.84
C VAL A 123 -4.81 -19.86 5.34
N GLN A 124 -4.35 -20.04 4.09
CA GLN A 124 -4.17 -21.42 3.58
C GLN A 124 -2.83 -21.85 2.97
N TYR A 125 -1.81 -20.99 2.84
CA TYR A 125 -0.60 -21.37 2.09
C TYR A 125 0.72 -21.02 2.77
N PHE A 126 0.83 -21.34 4.07
CA PHE A 126 2.11 -21.43 4.76
C PHE A 126 2.39 -22.90 5.15
N ARG A 127 2.72 -23.70 4.13
CA ARG A 127 3.64 -24.84 4.19
C ARG A 127 4.56 -24.77 2.99
#